data_AF-A0A091USV7-F1
#
_entry.id   AF-A0A091USV7-F1
#
_cell.length_a   1.000
_cell.length_b   1.000
_cell.length_c   1.000
_cell.angle_alpha   90.00
_cell.angle_beta   90.00
_cell.angle_gamma   90.00
#
_symmetry.space_group_name_H-M   'P 1'
#
loop_
_entity.id
_entity.type
_entity.pdbx_description
1 polymer ?
#
loop_
_entity_poly.entity_id
_entity_poly.type
_entity_poly.pdbx_seq_one_letter_code
_entity_poly.pdbx_strand_id
1 'polypeptide(L)'
;MMKTPRPLRSTIFCHLAELLSVEDPTWEMIAMVFLIEMLGCTDLSEELDRALEIFPMYLRSQCLGMPSLVLRGILRLTERPDAAKRTLVLLPHIMEQLQDADSDASAVALSVLSHMLQLLEGKMPSLTALALAGKLQPLFSNESGTVRELSIRLFQTTMGLVVGAEKKKMKTEVWDSVLPLLFHLHDQD
;
A
#
# COMPACT_ATOMS: atom_id res chain seq x y z
N MET A 1 30.58 15.18 3.55
CA MET A 1 29.78 15.27 2.32
C MET A 1 28.96 16.56 2.37
N MET A 2 29.07 17.44 1.37
CA MET A 2 28.18 18.61 1.29
C MET A 2 26.78 18.12 0.93
N LYS A 3 25.77 18.49 1.74
CA LYS A 3 24.36 18.21 1.41
C LYS A 3 23.98 19.07 0.21
N THR A 4 23.37 18.48 -0.82
CA THR A 4 22.80 19.20 -1.96
C THR A 4 21.90 20.34 -1.47
N PRO A 5 21.92 21.55 -2.06
CA PRO A 5 21.04 22.63 -1.63
C PRO A 5 19.55 22.27 -1.81
N ARG A 6 18.66 22.72 -0.89
CA ARG A 6 17.20 22.50 -1.00
C ARG A 6 16.63 22.93 -2.36
N PRO A 7 16.95 24.13 -2.90
CA PRO A 7 16.39 24.55 -4.19
C PRO A 7 16.71 23.56 -5.31
N LEU A 8 17.93 23.03 -5.32
CA LEU A 8 18.34 22.04 -6.32
C LEU A 8 17.61 20.71 -6.12
N ARG A 9 17.44 20.23 -4.89
CA ARG A 9 16.64 19.02 -4.61
C ARG A 9 15.19 19.17 -5.07
N SER A 10 14.56 20.31 -4.76
CA SER A 10 13.20 20.64 -5.18
C SER A 10 13.08 20.65 -6.71
N THR A 11 14.00 21.31 -7.41
CA THR A 11 14.04 21.32 -8.89
C THR A 11 14.18 19.92 -9.47
N ILE A 12 15.10 19.10 -8.93
CA ILE A 12 15.27 17.71 -9.39
C ILE A 12 13.99 16.91 -9.14
N PHE A 13 13.33 17.12 -8.00
CA PHE A 13 12.12 16.37 -7.64
C PHE A 13 10.99 16.67 -8.62
N CYS A 14 10.75 17.96 -8.85
CA CYS A 14 9.75 18.42 -9.81
C CYS A 14 10.04 17.89 -11.21
N HIS A 15 11.30 17.90 -11.64
CA HIS A 15 11.69 17.38 -12.95
C HIS A 15 11.47 15.86 -13.07
N LEU A 16 11.81 15.08 -12.03
CA LEU A 16 11.55 13.64 -12.01
C LEU A 16 10.05 13.34 -12.03
N ALA A 17 9.26 14.07 -11.24
CA ALA A 17 7.81 13.94 -11.24
C ALA A 17 7.22 14.29 -12.61
N GLU A 18 7.67 15.38 -13.23
CA GLU A 18 7.24 15.77 -14.58
C GLU A 18 7.62 14.72 -15.64
N LEU A 19 8.84 14.17 -15.56
CA LEU A 19 9.28 13.09 -16.44
C LEU A 19 8.39 11.84 -16.29
N LEU A 20 8.02 11.48 -15.06
CA LEU A 20 7.14 10.36 -14.74
C LEU A 20 5.66 10.64 -15.03
N SER A 21 5.28 11.89 -15.30
CA SER A 21 3.93 12.23 -15.77
C SER A 21 3.78 12.14 -17.29
N VAL A 22 4.91 12.07 -18.02
CA VAL A 22 4.92 11.89 -19.48
C VAL A 22 5.12 10.40 -19.76
N GLU A 23 4.31 9.84 -20.66
CA GLU A 23 4.39 8.43 -21.07
C GLU A 23 5.65 8.13 -21.92
N ASP A 24 6.86 8.41 -21.41
CA ASP A 24 8.12 7.94 -22.00
C ASP A 24 8.62 6.70 -21.23
N PRO A 25 8.46 5.49 -21.79
CA PRO A 25 8.78 4.24 -21.10
C PRO A 25 10.28 4.02 -20.86
N THR A 26 11.17 4.81 -21.47
CA THR A 26 12.61 4.49 -21.53
C THR A 26 13.32 4.68 -20.18
N TRP A 27 12.87 5.63 -19.37
CA TRP A 27 13.58 6.04 -18.14
C TRP A 27 12.74 5.94 -16.87
N GLU A 28 11.51 5.41 -16.95
CA GLU A 28 10.55 5.42 -15.84
C GLU A 28 11.09 4.73 -14.59
N MET A 29 11.64 3.53 -14.71
CA MET A 29 12.16 2.79 -13.56
C MET A 29 13.29 3.55 -12.88
N ILE A 30 14.20 4.11 -13.66
CA ILE A 30 15.34 4.88 -13.15
C ILE A 30 14.83 6.15 -12.46
N ALA A 31 13.96 6.90 -13.11
CA ALA A 31 13.36 8.11 -12.57
C ALA A 31 12.59 7.83 -11.26
N MET A 32 11.82 6.74 -11.21
CA MET A 32 11.06 6.33 -10.03
C MET A 32 11.99 5.95 -8.87
N VAL A 33 13.10 5.23 -9.13
CA VAL A 33 14.11 4.93 -8.10
C VAL A 33 14.67 6.22 -7.49
N PHE A 34 15.06 7.19 -8.33
CA PHE A 34 15.56 8.48 -7.84
C PHE A 34 14.49 9.26 -7.08
N LEU A 35 13.24 9.27 -7.56
CA LEU A 35 12.12 9.93 -6.89
C LEU A 35 11.91 9.36 -5.48
N ILE A 36 11.87 8.02 -5.35
CA ILE A 36 11.67 7.33 -4.07
C ILE A 36 12.83 7.57 -3.10
N GLU A 37 14.06 7.63 -3.59
CA GLU A 37 15.19 7.95 -2.73
C GLU A 37 15.11 9.40 -2.23
N MET A 38 14.63 10.31 -3.07
CA MET A 38 14.41 11.70 -2.69
C MET A 38 13.22 11.90 -1.74
N LEU A 39 12.28 10.96 -1.69
CA LEU A 39 11.27 10.89 -0.62
C LEU A 39 11.88 10.62 0.77
N GLY A 40 13.20 10.40 0.90
CA GLY A 40 13.86 10.48 2.21
C GLY A 40 14.03 11.91 2.74
N CYS A 41 13.88 12.93 1.89
CA CYS A 41 14.09 14.33 2.26
C CYS A 41 12.85 14.91 2.94
N THR A 42 13.00 15.39 4.19
CA THR A 42 11.92 16.00 4.96
C THR A 42 11.57 17.42 4.52
N ASP A 43 12.44 18.07 3.75
CA ASP A 43 12.26 19.44 3.27
C ASP A 43 11.51 19.54 1.93
N LEU A 44 11.06 18.40 1.39
CA LEU A 44 10.31 18.29 0.14
C LEU A 44 8.80 18.01 0.36
N SER A 45 8.26 18.47 1.48
CA SER A 45 6.85 18.24 1.82
C SER A 45 5.88 18.98 0.89
N GLU A 46 6.30 20.07 0.24
CA GLU A 46 5.47 20.83 -0.70
C GLU A 46 5.37 20.10 -2.06
N GLU A 47 6.43 19.39 -2.44
CA GLU A 47 6.54 18.67 -3.69
C GLU A 47 5.95 17.25 -3.60
N LEU A 48 5.80 16.71 -2.39
CA LEU A 48 5.28 15.36 -2.13
C LEU A 48 3.95 15.10 -2.85
N ASP A 49 3.06 16.09 -2.91
CA ASP A 49 1.74 15.93 -3.52
C ASP A 49 1.85 15.53 -5.01
N ARG A 50 2.88 16.01 -5.73
CA ARG A 50 3.17 15.60 -7.11
C ARG A 50 3.48 14.11 -7.21
N ALA A 51 4.23 13.55 -6.26
CA ALA A 51 4.53 12.12 -6.26
C ALA A 51 3.29 11.29 -5.93
N LEU A 52 2.44 11.75 -5.02
CA LEU A 52 1.18 11.08 -4.67
C LEU A 52 0.20 11.05 -5.86
N GLU A 53 0.20 12.06 -6.72
CA GLU A 53 -0.60 12.07 -7.95
C GLU A 53 -0.16 11.01 -8.97
N ILE A 54 1.14 10.70 -8.99
CA ILE A 54 1.76 9.80 -9.98
C ILE A 54 1.71 8.33 -9.53
N PHE A 55 1.81 8.05 -8.23
CA PHE A 55 1.84 6.68 -7.70
C PHE A 55 0.69 5.77 -8.14
N PRO A 56 -0.58 6.22 -8.22
CA PRO A 56 -1.68 5.43 -8.76
C PRO A 56 -1.41 4.81 -10.14
N MET A 57 -0.71 5.53 -11.01
CA MET A 57 -0.36 5.06 -12.35
C MET A 57 0.67 3.93 -12.28
N TYR A 58 1.73 4.12 -11.50
CA TYR A 58 2.83 3.17 -11.42
C TYR A 58 2.55 1.95 -10.54
N LEU A 59 1.59 2.04 -9.61
CA LEU A 59 1.03 0.88 -8.92
C LEU A 59 0.32 -0.08 -9.90
N ARG A 60 -0.22 0.44 -11.01
CA ARG A 60 -0.88 -0.39 -12.05
C ARG A 60 0.06 -0.73 -13.21
N SER A 61 1.34 -0.41 -13.10
CA SER A 61 2.31 -0.67 -14.15
C SER A 61 2.54 -2.18 -14.34
N GLN A 62 2.63 -2.61 -15.60
CA GLN A 62 2.99 -3.97 -15.97
C GLN A 62 4.52 -4.20 -15.95
N CYS A 63 5.31 -3.15 -15.68
CA CYS A 63 6.75 -3.26 -15.53
C CYS A 63 7.09 -4.03 -14.25
N LEU A 64 7.79 -5.16 -14.39
CA LEU A 64 8.18 -6.01 -13.26
C LEU A 64 8.93 -5.21 -12.20
N GLY A 65 8.50 -5.35 -10.95
CA GLY A 65 9.10 -4.66 -9.80
C GLY A 65 8.69 -3.19 -9.64
N MET A 66 8.06 -2.55 -10.63
CA MET A 66 7.60 -1.16 -10.52
C MET A 66 6.56 -0.99 -9.40
N PRO A 67 5.49 -1.82 -9.30
CA PRO A 67 4.55 -1.71 -8.18
C PRO A 67 5.22 -1.93 -6.81
N SER A 68 6.10 -2.93 -6.68
CA SER A 68 6.87 -3.17 -5.43
C SER A 68 7.74 -1.96 -5.07
N LEU A 69 8.42 -1.36 -6.05
CA LEU A 69 9.24 -0.16 -5.86
C LEU A 69 8.39 0.99 -5.33
N VAL A 70 7.26 1.30 -5.97
CA VAL A 70 6.34 2.36 -5.53
C VAL A 70 5.79 2.08 -4.13
N LEU A 71 5.37 0.85 -3.86
CA LEU A 71 4.89 0.43 -2.54
C LEU A 71 5.94 0.62 -1.44
N ARG A 72 7.21 0.34 -1.72
CA ARG A 72 8.33 0.59 -0.79
C ARG A 72 8.51 2.08 -0.53
N GLY A 73 8.37 2.92 -1.56
CA GLY A 73 8.36 4.37 -1.41
C GLY A 73 7.22 4.88 -0.54
N ILE A 74 6.01 4.36 -0.76
CA ILE A 74 4.83 4.68 0.04
C ILE A 74 5.01 4.21 1.49
N LEU A 75 5.56 3.01 1.72
CA LEU A 75 5.84 2.49 3.06
C LEU A 75 6.74 3.45 3.85
N ARG A 76 7.85 3.90 3.25
CA ARG A 76 8.74 4.91 3.85
C ARG A 76 7.99 6.20 4.22
N LEU A 77 7.03 6.62 3.40
CA LEU A 77 6.20 7.80 3.69
C LEU A 77 5.20 7.55 4.82
N THR A 78 4.64 6.35 4.95
CA THR A 78 3.74 6.01 6.08
C THR A 78 4.44 6.03 7.44
N GLU A 79 5.75 5.79 7.46
CA GLU A 79 6.60 5.84 8.65
C GLU A 79 7.03 7.27 9.03
N ARG A 80 6.85 8.23 8.11
CA ARG A 80 7.24 9.64 8.28
C ARG A 80 6.09 10.48 8.84
N PRO A 81 6.20 11.07 10.05
CA PRO A 81 5.10 11.80 10.68
C PRO A 81 4.53 12.98 9.86
N ASP A 82 5.37 13.66 9.08
CA ASP A 82 5.01 14.82 8.26
C ASP A 82 4.27 14.46 6.95
N ALA A 83 4.45 13.23 6.47
CA ALA A 83 3.92 12.74 5.20
C ALA A 83 2.84 11.67 5.35
N ALA A 84 2.87 10.90 6.44
CA ALA A 84 2.09 9.68 6.64
C ALA A 84 0.60 9.86 6.37
N LYS A 85 -0.02 10.89 6.96
CA LYS A 85 -1.46 11.15 6.76
C LYS A 85 -1.82 11.50 5.32
N ARG A 86 -0.91 12.09 4.55
CA ARG A 86 -1.14 12.41 3.14
C ARG A 86 -1.17 11.16 2.28
N THR A 87 -0.44 10.10 2.65
CA THR A 87 -0.48 8.84 1.90
C THR A 87 -1.85 8.17 1.88
N LEU A 88 -2.76 8.53 2.80
CA LEU A 88 -4.10 7.93 2.90
C LEU A 88 -4.95 8.14 1.63
N VAL A 89 -4.64 9.12 0.77
CA VAL A 89 -5.33 9.26 -0.54
C VAL A 89 -5.11 8.04 -1.42
N LEU A 90 -4.00 7.32 -1.21
CA LEU A 90 -3.63 6.15 -1.99
C LEU A 90 -4.32 4.88 -1.50
N LEU A 91 -4.99 4.89 -0.35
CA LEU A 91 -5.60 3.70 0.27
C LEU A 91 -6.37 2.82 -0.74
N PRO A 92 -7.29 3.35 -1.58
CA PRO A 92 -8.01 2.52 -2.55
C PRO A 92 -7.09 1.83 -3.56
N HIS A 93 -6.04 2.53 -4.01
CA HIS A 93 -5.06 2.04 -4.96
C HIS A 93 -4.20 0.91 -4.36
N ILE A 94 -3.84 1.02 -3.09
CA ILE A 94 -3.09 -0.03 -2.38
C ILE A 94 -3.98 -1.26 -2.14
N MET A 95 -5.26 -1.06 -1.83
CA MET A 95 -6.22 -2.16 -1.70
C MET A 95 -6.34 -2.95 -3.02
N GLU A 96 -6.32 -2.27 -4.17
CA GLU A 96 -6.33 -2.92 -5.48
C GLU A 96 -5.10 -3.81 -5.73
N GLN A 97 -3.94 -3.45 -5.18
CA GLN A 97 -2.70 -4.24 -5.34
C GLN A 97 -2.78 -5.64 -4.73
N LEU A 98 -3.72 -5.91 -3.82
CA LEU A 98 -3.84 -7.21 -3.17
C LEU A 98 -4.29 -8.35 -4.11
N GLN A 99 -4.85 -8.03 -5.27
CA GLN A 99 -5.45 -9.04 -6.17
C GLN A 99 -4.55 -9.42 -7.34
N ASP A 100 -3.70 -8.49 -7.82
CA ASP A 100 -2.93 -8.65 -9.07
C ASP A 100 -1.41 -8.65 -8.86
N ALA A 101 -0.94 -8.54 -7.61
CA ALA A 101 0.48 -8.44 -7.30
C ALA A 101 1.17 -9.81 -7.15
N ASP A 102 2.47 -9.84 -7.48
CA ASP A 102 3.34 -10.92 -7.04
C ASP A 102 3.47 -10.97 -5.50
N SER A 103 4.13 -12.00 -4.98
CA SER A 103 4.23 -12.23 -3.53
C SER A 103 5.06 -11.17 -2.80
N ASP A 104 6.05 -10.54 -3.44
CA ASP A 104 6.86 -9.46 -2.83
C ASP A 104 6.02 -8.19 -2.74
N ALA A 105 5.42 -7.77 -3.86
CA ALA A 105 4.54 -6.61 -3.89
C ALA A 105 3.33 -6.77 -2.95
N SER A 106 2.75 -7.97 -2.86
CA SER A 106 1.67 -8.28 -1.91
C SER A 106 2.09 -8.08 -0.45
N ALA A 107 3.27 -8.56 -0.06
CA ALA A 107 3.77 -8.41 1.31
C ALA A 107 4.01 -6.94 1.68
N VAL A 108 4.55 -6.14 0.75
CA VAL A 108 4.75 -4.70 0.95
C VAL A 108 3.39 -3.98 1.01
N ALA A 109 2.44 -4.29 0.13
CA ALA A 109 1.10 -3.71 0.15
C ALA A 109 0.37 -3.98 1.48
N LEU A 110 0.41 -5.21 1.99
CA LEU A 110 -0.16 -5.56 3.30
C LEU A 110 0.49 -4.76 4.44
N SER A 111 1.81 -4.54 4.37
CA SER A 111 2.54 -3.74 5.34
C SER A 111 2.14 -2.26 5.29
N VAL A 112 1.99 -1.68 4.09
CA VAL A 112 1.50 -0.31 3.87
C VAL A 112 0.09 -0.15 4.43
N LEU A 113 -0.83 -1.07 4.10
CA LEU A 113 -2.21 -1.03 4.60
C LEU A 113 -2.26 -1.12 6.12
N SER A 114 -1.41 -1.95 6.73
CA SER A 114 -1.31 -2.05 8.20
C SER A 114 -0.94 -0.71 8.84
N HIS A 115 0.03 0.01 8.28
CA HIS A 115 0.39 1.35 8.75
C HIS A 115 -0.74 2.36 8.51
N MET A 116 -1.39 2.33 7.35
CA MET A 116 -2.53 3.20 7.05
C MET A 116 -3.71 2.98 8.00
N LEU A 117 -4.01 1.74 8.40
CA LEU A 117 -5.04 1.47 9.41
C LEU A 117 -4.71 2.10 10.77
N GLN A 118 -3.44 2.04 11.18
CA GLN A 118 -3.00 2.69 12.42
C GLN A 118 -3.16 4.22 12.33
N LEU A 119 -2.80 4.82 11.19
CA LEU A 119 -2.95 6.26 10.94
C LEU A 119 -4.41 6.72 10.93
N LEU A 120 -5.33 5.83 10.55
CA LEU A 120 -6.77 6.10 10.57
C LEU A 120 -7.37 6.05 11.98
N GLU A 121 -6.69 5.46 12.98
CA GLU A 121 -7.12 5.43 14.39
C GLU A 121 -8.59 4.96 14.56
N GLY A 122 -9.00 3.94 13.79
CA GLY A 122 -10.36 3.42 13.82
C GLY A 122 -11.43 4.29 13.15
N LYS A 123 -11.04 5.35 12.45
CA LYS A 123 -11.93 6.21 11.66
C LYS A 123 -12.22 5.66 10.26
N MET A 124 -11.75 4.45 9.95
CA MET A 124 -12.07 3.80 8.69
C MET A 124 -13.58 3.53 8.61
N PRO A 125 -14.28 3.97 7.55
CA PRO A 125 -15.69 3.64 7.37
C PRO A 125 -15.90 2.13 7.32
N SER A 126 -16.96 1.63 7.96
CA SER A 126 -17.22 0.19 8.02
C SER A 126 -17.38 -0.46 6.65
N LEU A 127 -17.92 0.26 5.65
CA LEU A 127 -17.98 -0.24 4.27
C LEU A 127 -16.59 -0.42 3.64
N THR A 128 -15.67 0.50 3.90
CA THR A 128 -14.27 0.39 3.45
C THR A 128 -13.56 -0.76 4.15
N ALA A 129 -13.79 -0.93 5.45
CA ALA A 129 -13.26 -2.07 6.21
C ALA A 129 -13.76 -3.42 5.65
N LEU A 130 -15.05 -3.53 5.34
CA LEU A 130 -15.60 -4.74 4.69
C LEU A 130 -15.00 -4.96 3.29
N ALA A 131 -14.84 -3.90 2.50
CA ALA A 131 -14.22 -4.01 1.17
C ALA A 131 -12.76 -4.49 1.25
N LEU A 132 -11.98 -3.98 2.21
CA LEU A 132 -10.62 -4.45 2.46
C LEU A 132 -10.62 -5.93 2.91
N ALA A 133 -11.53 -6.30 3.80
CA ALA A 133 -11.64 -7.67 4.29
C ALA A 133 -11.88 -8.69 3.18
N GLY A 134 -12.83 -8.41 2.28
CA GLY A 134 -13.11 -9.28 1.12
C GLY A 134 -11.91 -9.40 0.18
N LYS A 135 -11.05 -8.37 0.09
CA LYS A 135 -9.81 -8.43 -0.69
C LYS A 135 -8.68 -9.20 0.00
N LEU A 136 -8.72 -9.32 1.33
CA LEU A 136 -7.71 -10.06 2.10
C LEU A 136 -7.98 -11.57 2.12
N GLN A 137 -9.25 -11.97 2.08
CA GLN A 137 -9.65 -13.38 2.18
C GLN A 137 -8.95 -14.31 1.17
N PRO A 138 -8.79 -13.96 -0.13
CA PRO A 138 -8.07 -14.82 -1.08
C PRO A 138 -6.59 -15.05 -0.73
N LEU A 139 -5.97 -14.15 0.04
CA LEU A 139 -4.56 -14.25 0.43
C LEU A 139 -4.32 -15.24 1.56
N PHE A 140 -5.37 -15.76 2.18
CA PHE A 140 -5.28 -16.70 3.31
C PHE A 140 -4.74 -18.07 2.88
N SER A 141 -4.84 -18.40 1.61
CA SER A 141 -4.28 -19.60 0.99
C SER A 141 -3.09 -19.28 0.08
N ASN A 142 -2.48 -18.10 0.21
CA ASN A 142 -1.30 -17.74 -0.59
C ASN A 142 -0.14 -18.70 -0.29
N GLU A 143 0.66 -19.05 -1.32
CA GLU A 143 1.82 -19.93 -1.18
C GLU A 143 2.89 -19.36 -0.24
N SER A 144 3.05 -18.03 -0.25
CA SER A 144 3.95 -17.34 0.67
C SER A 144 3.37 -17.30 2.08
N GLY A 145 4.05 -17.99 3.01
CA GLY A 145 3.69 -17.97 4.42
C GLY A 145 3.63 -16.55 5.01
N THR A 146 4.53 -15.67 4.57
CA THR A 146 4.56 -14.25 4.98
C THR A 146 3.31 -13.50 4.53
N VAL A 147 2.91 -13.64 3.26
CA VAL A 147 1.71 -12.97 2.72
C VAL A 147 0.46 -13.47 3.45
N ARG A 148 0.38 -14.79 3.64
CA ARG A 148 -0.70 -15.42 4.38
C ARG A 148 -0.81 -14.88 5.81
N GLU A 149 0.29 -14.89 6.57
CA GLU A 149 0.28 -14.38 7.95
C GLU A 149 -0.12 -12.89 8.02
N LEU A 150 0.49 -12.05 7.19
CA LEU A 150 0.19 -10.62 7.15
C LEU A 150 -1.28 -10.34 6.79
N SER A 151 -1.84 -11.07 5.83
CA SER A 151 -3.24 -10.92 5.43
C SER A 151 -4.21 -11.29 6.55
N ILE A 152 -3.96 -12.39 7.28
CA ILE A 152 -4.83 -12.84 8.38
C ILE A 152 -4.79 -11.83 9.52
N ARG A 153 -3.60 -11.34 9.89
CA ARG A 153 -3.43 -10.33 10.93
C ARG A 153 -4.13 -9.01 10.56
N LEU A 154 -3.98 -8.58 9.30
CA LEU A 154 -4.62 -7.37 8.81
C LEU A 154 -6.14 -7.52 8.76
N PHE A 155 -6.66 -8.69 8.37
CA PHE A 155 -8.09 -8.97 8.37
C PHE A 155 -8.68 -8.90 9.77
N GLN A 156 -8.03 -9.50 10.77
CA GLN A 156 -8.44 -9.41 12.18
C GLN A 156 -8.52 -7.96 12.65
N THR A 157 -7.50 -7.17 12.33
CA THR A 157 -7.46 -5.73 12.65
C THR A 157 -8.62 -5.00 11.98
N THR A 158 -8.86 -5.27 10.70
CA THR A 158 -9.91 -4.65 9.87
C THR A 158 -11.32 -4.97 10.39
N MET A 159 -11.58 -6.22 10.78
CA MET A 159 -12.86 -6.63 11.38
C MET A 159 -13.12 -5.93 12.72
N GLY A 160 -12.07 -5.63 13.49
CA GLY A 160 -12.18 -4.83 14.71
C GLY A 160 -12.70 -3.40 14.50
N LEU A 161 -12.64 -2.89 13.26
CA LEU A 161 -13.11 -1.54 12.91
C LEU A 161 -14.59 -1.48 12.52
N VAL A 162 -15.24 -2.64 12.30
CA VAL A 162 -16.63 -2.67 11.83
C VAL A 162 -17.59 -2.50 13.01
N VAL A 163 -18.42 -1.46 12.95
CA VAL A 163 -19.38 -1.11 14.01
C VAL A 163 -20.80 -0.96 13.47
N GLY A 164 -21.78 -0.91 14.38
CA GLY A 164 -23.17 -0.61 14.03
C GLY A 164 -23.84 -1.65 13.12
N ALA A 165 -24.60 -1.17 12.12
CA ALA A 165 -25.43 -2.00 11.25
C ALA A 165 -24.62 -3.03 10.42
N GLU A 166 -23.36 -2.73 10.12
CA GLU A 166 -22.49 -3.57 9.30
C GLU A 166 -21.93 -4.78 10.06
N LYS A 167 -22.13 -4.87 11.37
CA LYS A 167 -21.68 -6.00 12.20
C LYS A 167 -22.26 -7.35 11.75
N LYS A 168 -23.44 -7.35 11.14
CA LYS A 168 -24.03 -8.58 10.56
C LYS A 168 -23.24 -9.05 9.34
N LYS A 169 -22.88 -8.15 8.43
CA LYS A 169 -22.06 -8.47 7.25
C LYS A 169 -20.65 -8.89 7.66
N MET A 170 -20.05 -8.18 8.62
CA MET A 170 -18.76 -8.57 9.22
C MET A 170 -18.76 -10.02 9.73
N LYS A 171 -19.82 -10.47 10.40
CA LYS A 171 -19.92 -11.87 10.84
C LYS A 171 -19.91 -12.84 9.65
N THR A 172 -20.62 -12.53 8.59
CA THR A 172 -20.63 -13.34 7.36
C THR A 172 -19.23 -13.42 6.76
N GLU A 173 -18.56 -12.27 6.57
CA GLU A 173 -17.17 -12.22 6.08
C GLU A 173 -16.21 -13.05 6.94
N VAL A 174 -16.32 -12.96 8.27
CA VAL A 174 -15.52 -13.77 9.20
C VAL A 174 -15.80 -15.26 9.02
N TRP A 175 -17.06 -15.67 8.93
CA TRP A 175 -17.42 -17.07 8.73
C TRP A 175 -16.88 -17.60 7.40
N ASP A 176 -17.07 -16.85 6.32
CA ASP A 176 -16.59 -17.21 4.99
C ASP A 176 -15.06 -17.27 4.93
N SER A 177 -14.38 -16.52 5.77
CA SER A 177 -12.91 -16.50 5.84
C SER A 177 -12.33 -17.58 6.76
N VAL A 178 -13.01 -17.91 7.87
CA VAL A 178 -12.54 -18.91 8.86
C VAL A 178 -12.80 -20.34 8.39
N LEU A 179 -13.91 -20.59 7.70
CA LEU A 179 -14.27 -21.94 7.27
C LEU A 179 -13.21 -22.57 6.34
N PRO A 180 -12.68 -21.89 5.29
CA PRO A 180 -11.60 -22.41 4.46
C PRO A 180 -10.29 -22.63 5.22
N LEU A 181 -9.96 -21.74 6.17
CA LEU A 181 -8.78 -21.89 7.03
C LEU A 181 -8.86 -23.14 7.90
N LEU A 182 -10.05 -23.45 8.43
CA LEU A 182 -10.28 -24.66 9.21
C LEU A 182 -10.03 -25.91 8.37
N PHE A 183 -10.54 -25.96 7.13
CA PHE A 183 -10.29 -27.10 6.23
C PHE A 183 -8.81 -27.23 5.86
N HIS A 184 -8.11 -26.13 5.58
CA HIS A 184 -6.67 -26.16 5.31
C HIS A 184 -5.83 -26.75 6.45
N LEU A 185 -6.25 -26.56 7.71
CA LEU A 185 -5.58 -27.16 8.87
C LEU A 185 -5.73 -28.68 8.94
N HIS A 186 -6.73 -29.25 8.26
CA HIS A 186 -7.05 -30.68 8.28
C HIS A 186 -6.64 -31.40 6.99
N ASP A 187 -6.29 -30.67 5.92
CA ASP A 187 -5.79 -31.24 4.66
C ASP A 187 -4.26 -31.42 4.64
N GLN A 188 -3.53 -30.96 5.67
CA GLN A 188 -2.10 -31.23 5.85
C GLN A 188 -1.90 -32.56 6.59
N ASP A 189 -2.06 -33.67 5.86
CA ASP A 189 -1.58 -35.03 6.22
C ASP A 189 -0.33 -35.40 5.41
#